data_AF-A0A847XVL3-F1
#
_entry.id   AF-A0A847XVL3-F1
#
_cell.length_a   1.000
_cell.length_b   1.000
_cell.length_c   1.000
_cell.angle_alpha   90.00
_cell.angle_beta   90.00
_cell.angle_gamma   90.00
#
_symmetry.space_group_name_H-M   'P 1'
#
loop_
_entity.id
_entity.type
_entity.pdbx_description
1 polymer ?
#
loop_
_entity_poly.entity_id
_entity_poly.type
_entity_poly.pdbx_seq_one_letter_code
_entity_poly.pdbx_strand_id
1 'polypeptide(L)'
;CTTRVVAGVGVPQLSAIYNVANAIEGSGVPVIADGGIRYSGDIIKAIAAGADSIMTGSLFAGVEESPGETIIYSGRKFKAYRGMGSLEAMQEGSKDRYFQDVEEDIKKLVPEGIAARVPYKGNLSEVIYQMTGGLRAGMGYVGAKNIITLKRESKFVRITNSGIIESHPHGVSITKESPNYSRKVVE
;
A
#
# COMPACT_ATOMS: atom_id res chain seq x y z
N CYS A 1 6.27 8.05 1.16
CA CYS A 1 5.75 9.04 2.12
C CYS A 1 6.69 9.03 3.32
N THR A 2 7.18 10.21 3.70
CA THR A 2 8.06 10.45 4.85
C THR A 2 7.40 11.37 5.88
N THR A 3 6.12 11.75 5.72
CA THR A 3 5.34 12.59 6.65
C THR A 3 5.54 12.24 8.11
N ARG A 4 5.41 10.96 8.49
CA ARG A 4 5.58 10.53 9.89
C ARG A 4 6.99 10.77 10.43
N VAL A 5 8.00 10.75 9.57
CA VAL A 5 9.41 10.95 9.93
C VAL A 5 9.75 12.43 9.95
N VAL A 6 9.30 13.18 8.95
CA VAL A 6 9.65 14.60 8.76
C VAL A 6 8.79 15.51 9.65
N ALA A 7 7.49 15.27 9.72
CA ALA A 7 6.55 16.10 10.48
C ALA A 7 6.14 15.49 11.83
N GLY A 8 6.47 14.22 12.10
CA GLY A 8 6.10 13.55 13.35
C GLY A 8 4.60 13.22 13.50
N VAL A 9 3.81 13.39 12.43
CA VAL A 9 2.35 13.22 12.46
C VAL A 9 1.91 11.97 11.72
N GLY A 10 1.03 11.19 12.34
CA GLY A 10 0.30 10.11 11.67
C GLY A 10 -0.29 9.08 12.63
N VAL A 11 -1.18 8.24 12.11
CA VAL A 11 -1.83 7.14 12.84
C VAL A 11 -1.52 5.82 12.12
N PRO A 12 -1.20 4.71 12.83
CA PRO A 12 -1.10 3.39 12.21
C PRO A 12 -2.35 3.02 11.42
N GLN A 13 -2.17 2.58 10.16
CA GLN A 13 -3.23 2.57 9.16
C GLN A 13 -4.43 1.71 9.55
N LEU A 14 -4.20 0.54 10.14
CA LEU A 14 -5.28 -0.36 10.54
C LEU A 14 -6.20 0.29 11.59
N SER A 15 -5.61 0.98 12.57
CA SER A 15 -6.36 1.74 13.58
C SER A 15 -7.04 2.96 12.98
N ALA A 16 -6.39 3.65 12.04
CA ALA A 16 -7.00 4.79 11.35
C ALA A 16 -8.28 4.38 10.60
N ILE A 17 -8.22 3.30 9.82
CA ILE A 17 -9.37 2.74 9.11
C ILE A 17 -10.48 2.39 10.09
N TYR A 18 -10.17 1.62 11.15
CA TYR A 18 -11.14 1.17 12.13
C TYR A 18 -11.82 2.34 12.86
N ASN A 19 -11.03 3.33 13.30
CA ASN A 19 -11.56 4.48 14.03
C ASN A 19 -12.47 5.34 13.13
N VAL A 20 -12.08 5.59 11.88
CA VAL A 20 -12.90 6.35 10.93
C VAL A 20 -14.18 5.60 10.59
N ALA A 21 -14.09 4.31 10.28
CA ALA A 21 -15.25 3.49 9.93
C ALA A 21 -16.28 3.44 11.07
N ASN A 22 -15.84 3.32 12.32
CA ASN A 22 -16.74 3.36 13.48
C ASN A 22 -17.34 4.75 13.70
N ALA A 23 -16.54 5.82 13.54
CA ALA A 23 -17.01 7.18 13.76
C ALA A 23 -18.10 7.61 12.78
N ILE A 24 -18.12 7.04 11.56
CA ILE A 24 -19.09 7.36 10.52
C ILE A 24 -20.14 6.25 10.32
N GLU A 25 -20.21 5.27 11.22
CA GLU A 25 -21.17 4.17 11.11
C GLU A 25 -22.61 4.71 11.03
N GLY A 26 -23.40 4.16 10.10
CA GLY A 26 -24.77 4.61 9.84
C GLY A 26 -24.92 5.84 8.93
N SER A 27 -23.82 6.53 8.59
CA SER A 27 -23.87 7.70 7.68
C SER A 27 -24.14 7.35 6.21
N GLY A 28 -23.89 6.11 5.81
CA GLY A 28 -23.93 5.68 4.40
C GLY A 28 -22.72 6.11 3.56
N VAL A 29 -21.73 6.79 4.17
CA VAL A 29 -20.51 7.24 3.48
C VAL A 29 -19.46 6.12 3.48
N PRO A 30 -18.90 5.72 2.31
CA PRO A 30 -17.90 4.66 2.24
C PRO A 30 -16.51 5.13 2.65
N VAL A 31 -15.67 4.21 3.15
CA VAL A 31 -14.28 4.46 3.56
C VAL A 31 -13.31 3.85 2.54
N ILE A 32 -12.33 4.64 2.10
CA ILE A 32 -11.21 4.19 1.27
C ILE A 32 -9.97 4.06 2.14
N ALA A 33 -9.39 2.86 2.21
CA ALA A 33 -8.10 2.63 2.86
C ALA A 33 -6.95 2.95 1.90
N ASP A 34 -6.39 4.16 2.01
CA ASP A 34 -5.33 4.65 1.14
C ASP A 34 -3.93 4.50 1.74
N GLY A 35 -3.09 3.69 1.09
CA GLY A 35 -1.67 3.57 1.40
C GLY A 35 -1.32 2.47 2.42
N GLY A 36 -0.08 1.99 2.33
CA GLY A 36 0.47 0.98 3.23
C GLY A 36 0.14 -0.49 2.88
N ILE A 37 -0.63 -0.73 1.82
CA ILE A 37 -0.92 -2.09 1.31
C ILE A 37 0.31 -2.64 0.58
N ARG A 38 0.84 -3.77 1.04
CA ARG A 38 2.06 -4.40 0.48
C ARG A 38 1.78 -5.76 -0.13
N TYR A 39 0.90 -6.51 0.51
CA TYR A 39 0.51 -7.86 0.10
C TYR A 39 -1.02 -7.94 -0.02
N SER A 40 -1.52 -8.93 -0.76
CA SER A 40 -2.96 -9.20 -0.86
C SER A 40 -3.60 -9.43 0.52
N GLY A 41 -2.86 -10.01 1.47
CA GLY A 41 -3.27 -10.16 2.86
C GLY A 41 -3.49 -8.84 3.61
N ASP A 42 -2.90 -7.72 3.18
CA ASP A 42 -3.17 -6.40 3.76
C ASP A 42 -4.53 -5.84 3.27
N ILE A 43 -4.98 -6.22 2.06
CA ILE A 43 -6.26 -5.80 1.48
C ILE A 43 -7.41 -6.35 2.34
N ILE A 44 -7.40 -7.65 2.63
CA ILE A 44 -8.45 -8.25 3.47
C ILE A 44 -8.46 -7.64 4.87
N LYS A 45 -7.30 -7.34 5.46
CA LYS A 45 -7.22 -6.69 6.78
C LYS A 45 -7.81 -5.29 6.75
N ALA A 46 -7.53 -4.50 5.71
CA ALA A 46 -8.10 -3.17 5.56
C ALA A 46 -9.62 -3.19 5.43
N ILE A 47 -10.15 -4.10 4.61
CA ILE A 47 -11.60 -4.26 4.44
C ILE A 47 -12.25 -4.77 5.73
N ALA A 48 -11.69 -5.82 6.36
CA ALA A 48 -12.20 -6.36 7.62
C ALA A 48 -12.13 -5.34 8.78
N ALA A 49 -11.24 -4.34 8.70
CA ALA A 49 -11.17 -3.24 9.66
C ALA A 49 -12.23 -2.15 9.42
N GLY A 50 -13.00 -2.20 8.33
CA GLY A 50 -14.10 -1.28 8.08
C GLY A 50 -14.04 -0.51 6.75
N ALA A 51 -12.98 -0.67 5.95
CA ALA A 51 -12.91 -0.06 4.62
C ALA A 51 -13.87 -0.72 3.62
N ASP A 52 -14.37 0.06 2.67
CA ASP A 52 -15.20 -0.41 1.53
C ASP A 52 -14.34 -0.68 0.30
N SER A 53 -13.23 0.04 0.17
CA SER A 53 -12.24 -0.16 -0.89
C SER A 53 -10.84 0.19 -0.40
N ILE A 54 -9.84 -0.15 -1.22
CA ILE A 54 -8.43 0.18 -0.97
C ILE A 54 -7.91 1.06 -2.11
N MET A 55 -6.97 1.95 -1.79
CA MET A 55 -6.16 2.69 -2.76
C MET A 55 -4.70 2.29 -2.59
N THR A 56 -4.02 2.02 -3.70
CA THR A 56 -2.63 1.57 -3.71
C THR A 56 -1.86 2.15 -4.89
N GLY A 57 -0.72 2.76 -4.61
CA GLY A 57 0.23 3.21 -5.63
C GLY A 57 1.29 2.16 -5.93
N SER A 58 2.04 1.74 -4.92
CA SER A 58 3.23 0.88 -5.08
C SER A 58 2.93 -0.51 -5.66
N LEU A 59 1.71 -1.04 -5.48
CA LEU A 59 1.33 -2.30 -6.11
C LEU A 59 1.25 -2.18 -7.63
N PHE A 60 0.77 -1.04 -8.13
CA PHE A 60 0.55 -0.78 -9.56
C PHE A 60 1.68 0.00 -10.24
N ALA A 61 2.54 0.68 -9.49
CA ALA A 61 3.59 1.52 -10.05
C ALA A 61 4.61 0.80 -10.97
N GLY A 62 4.70 -0.53 -10.89
CA GLY A 62 5.62 -1.33 -11.70
C GLY A 62 4.95 -2.03 -12.90
N VAL A 63 3.65 -1.83 -13.11
CA VAL A 63 2.92 -2.51 -14.20
C VAL A 63 3.12 -1.78 -15.52
N GLU A 64 2.96 -2.48 -16.63
CA GLU A 64 3.12 -1.93 -17.98
C GLU A 64 2.28 -0.66 -18.18
N GLU A 65 1.03 -0.69 -17.74
CA GLU A 65 0.03 0.37 -17.90
C GLU A 65 0.28 1.60 -17.03
N SER A 66 1.17 1.51 -16.02
CA SER A 66 1.49 2.68 -15.19
C SER A 66 2.25 3.74 -16.00
N PRO A 67 2.12 5.03 -15.65
CA PRO A 67 2.94 6.07 -16.28
C PRO A 67 4.42 5.91 -15.89
N GLY A 68 5.32 6.50 -16.69
CA GLY A 68 6.75 6.53 -16.43
C GLY A 68 7.54 5.49 -17.23
N GLU A 69 8.81 5.80 -17.47
CA GLU A 69 9.69 5.02 -18.31
C GLU A 69 10.10 3.68 -17.66
N THR A 70 10.26 2.66 -18.48
CA THR A 70 10.89 1.41 -18.08
C THR A 70 12.40 1.60 -18.07
N ILE A 71 13.00 1.48 -16.88
CA ILE A 71 14.42 1.67 -16.63
C ILE A 71 15.10 0.30 -16.55
N ILE A 72 16.20 0.12 -17.28
CA ILE A 72 17.08 -1.04 -17.10
C ILE A 72 18.16 -0.67 -16.11
N TYR A 73 18.28 -1.44 -15.03
CA TYR A 73 19.34 -1.26 -14.04
C TYR A 73 19.86 -2.60 -13.54
N SER A 74 21.19 -2.80 -13.55
CA SER A 74 21.83 -4.07 -13.18
C SER A 74 21.17 -5.29 -13.84
N GLY A 75 20.84 -5.17 -15.14
CA GLY A 75 20.24 -6.24 -15.93
C GLY A 75 18.77 -6.57 -15.62
N ARG A 76 18.09 -5.78 -14.77
CA ARG A 76 16.67 -5.96 -14.42
C ARG A 76 15.85 -4.75 -14.86
N LYS A 77 14.57 -4.99 -15.18
CA LYS A 77 13.59 -3.94 -15.53
C LYS A 77 12.94 -3.35 -14.27
N PHE A 78 12.83 -2.03 -14.25
CA PHE A 78 12.18 -1.24 -13.21
C PHE A 78 11.29 -0.17 -13.84
N LYS A 79 10.42 0.46 -13.06
CA LYS A 79 9.72 1.70 -13.42
C LYS A 79 9.97 2.78 -12.37
N ALA A 80 9.96 4.04 -12.81
CA ALA A 80 10.03 5.19 -11.92
C ALA A 80 8.76 5.27 -11.05
N TYR A 81 8.93 5.56 -9.76
CA TYR A 81 7.83 5.77 -8.82
C TYR A 81 8.22 6.80 -7.77
N ARG A 82 7.42 7.85 -7.64
CA ARG A 82 7.67 8.93 -6.69
C ARG A 82 6.45 9.23 -5.84
N GLY A 83 6.69 9.64 -4.60
CA GLY A 83 5.64 10.19 -3.76
C GLY A 83 5.25 11.59 -4.23
N MET A 84 3.98 11.96 -4.09
CA MET A 84 3.51 13.29 -4.49
C MET A 84 4.16 14.43 -3.70
N GLY A 85 4.72 14.17 -2.51
CA GLY A 85 5.51 15.13 -1.73
C GLY A 85 7.00 15.10 -2.02
N SER A 86 7.42 14.43 -3.10
CA SER A 86 8.82 14.49 -3.56
C SER A 86 9.08 15.82 -4.27
N LEU A 87 10.34 16.27 -4.29
CA LEU A 87 10.73 17.51 -4.94
C LEU A 87 10.30 17.54 -6.41
N GLU A 88 10.53 16.46 -7.15
CA GLU A 88 10.16 16.37 -8.57
C GLU A 88 8.65 16.50 -8.79
N ALA A 89 7.82 15.85 -7.96
CA ALA A 89 6.38 15.97 -8.07
C ALA A 89 5.89 17.39 -7.68
N MET A 90 6.48 17.99 -6.66
CA MET A 90 6.12 19.34 -6.20
C MET A 90 6.50 20.41 -7.23
N GLN A 91 7.59 20.22 -7.98
CA GLN A 91 7.93 21.09 -9.10
C GLN A 91 6.89 21.04 -10.23
N GLU A 92 6.22 19.89 -10.39
CA GLU A 92 5.18 19.67 -11.40
C GLU A 92 3.76 19.98 -10.87
N GLY A 93 3.63 20.63 -9.70
CA GLY A 93 2.38 21.22 -9.24
C GLY A 93 1.67 20.50 -8.09
N SER A 94 2.32 19.59 -7.38
CA SER A 94 1.71 18.95 -6.19
C SER A 94 1.91 19.70 -4.86
N LYS A 95 2.38 20.95 -4.89
CA LYS A 95 2.73 21.75 -3.70
C LYS A 95 1.54 22.02 -2.78
N ASP A 96 0.38 22.31 -3.37
CA ASP A 96 -0.88 22.61 -2.70
C ASP A 96 -1.31 21.50 -1.73
N ARG A 97 -1.07 20.23 -2.13
CA ARG A 97 -1.39 19.04 -1.32
C ARG A 97 -0.62 18.97 0.00
N TYR A 98 0.48 19.72 0.12
CA TYR A 98 1.36 19.77 1.28
C TYR A 98 1.37 21.15 1.94
N PHE A 99 0.45 22.04 1.57
CA PHE A 99 0.37 23.43 2.08
C PHE A 99 1.67 24.22 1.88
N GLN A 100 2.38 23.95 0.77
CA GLN A 100 3.63 24.61 0.38
C GLN A 100 3.49 25.40 -0.95
N ASP A 101 2.25 25.76 -1.30
CA ASP A 101 1.91 26.52 -2.51
C ASP A 101 2.48 27.94 -2.52
N VAL A 102 2.61 28.56 -1.35
CA VAL A 102 3.20 29.90 -1.18
C VAL A 102 4.73 29.93 -1.35
N GLU A 103 5.40 28.78 -1.41
CA GLU A 103 6.86 28.71 -1.54
C GLU A 103 7.28 28.54 -3.00
N GLU A 104 7.75 29.64 -3.58
CA GLU A 104 8.26 29.68 -4.96
C GLU A 104 9.69 29.11 -5.07
N ASP A 105 10.51 29.23 -4.02
CA ASP A 105 11.88 28.70 -4.04
C ASP A 105 11.90 27.20 -3.74
N ILE A 106 12.18 26.42 -4.77
CA ILE A 106 12.32 24.96 -4.70
C ILE A 106 13.28 24.52 -3.58
N LYS A 107 14.33 25.30 -3.29
CA LYS A 107 15.33 24.96 -2.25
C LYS A 107 14.77 25.02 -0.84
N LYS A 108 13.65 25.73 -0.64
CA LYS A 108 12.98 25.88 0.65
C LYS A 108 11.85 24.87 0.86
N LEU A 109 11.49 24.11 -0.19
CA LEU A 109 10.51 23.04 -0.05
C LEU A 109 11.02 21.97 0.93
N VAL A 110 10.13 21.52 1.81
CA VAL A 110 10.38 20.44 2.76
C VAL A 110 9.64 19.19 2.27
N PRO A 111 10.32 18.25 1.58
CA PRO A 111 9.65 17.13 0.94
C PRO A 111 9.21 16.05 1.92
N GLU A 112 7.94 15.62 1.79
CA GLU A 112 7.34 14.50 2.52
C GLU A 112 7.20 13.23 1.65
N GLY A 113 7.92 13.20 0.53
CA GLY A 113 7.98 12.09 -0.41
C GLY A 113 9.39 11.88 -0.94
N ILE A 114 9.62 10.68 -1.46
CA ILE A 114 10.87 10.29 -2.11
C ILE A 114 10.59 9.85 -3.53
N ALA A 115 11.57 10.02 -4.41
CA ALA A 115 11.62 9.38 -5.71
C ALA A 115 12.36 8.05 -5.59
N ALA A 116 11.84 7.02 -6.24
CA ALA A 116 12.40 5.68 -6.22
C ALA A 116 12.12 4.94 -7.54
N ARG A 117 12.64 3.73 -7.63
CA ARG A 117 12.27 2.77 -8.67
C ARG A 117 11.63 1.54 -8.04
N VAL A 118 10.68 0.95 -8.75
CA VAL A 118 10.03 -0.31 -8.37
C VAL A 118 10.30 -1.36 -9.44
N PRO A 119 10.43 -2.65 -9.08
CA PRO A 119 10.59 -3.72 -10.07
C PRO A 119 9.44 -3.70 -11.08
N TYR A 120 9.73 -4.02 -12.34
CA TYR A 120 8.70 -4.26 -13.35
C TYR A 120 7.87 -5.49 -12.98
N LYS A 121 6.53 -5.39 -13.09
CA LYS A 121 5.58 -6.39 -12.58
C LYS A 121 4.74 -7.09 -13.65
N GLY A 122 4.98 -6.80 -14.93
CA GLY A 122 4.12 -7.31 -16.00
C GLY A 122 2.85 -6.47 -16.13
N ASN A 123 1.76 -7.10 -16.54
CA ASN A 123 0.49 -6.42 -16.81
C ASN A 123 -0.31 -6.18 -15.52
N LEU A 124 -1.13 -5.13 -15.50
CA LEU A 124 -2.03 -4.82 -14.40
C LEU A 124 -2.99 -5.97 -14.12
N SER A 125 -3.50 -6.63 -15.16
CA SER A 125 -4.42 -7.76 -15.06
C SER A 125 -3.87 -8.92 -14.22
N GLU A 126 -2.58 -9.24 -14.39
CA GLU A 126 -1.88 -10.29 -13.63
C GLU A 126 -1.77 -9.93 -12.14
N VAL A 127 -1.42 -8.67 -11.85
CA VAL A 127 -1.34 -8.17 -10.49
C VAL A 127 -2.71 -8.19 -9.82
N ILE A 128 -3.77 -7.69 -10.50
CA ILE A 128 -5.14 -7.70 -9.98
C ILE A 128 -5.63 -9.12 -9.73
N TYR A 129 -5.31 -10.07 -10.61
CA TYR A 129 -5.67 -11.47 -10.42
C TYR A 129 -5.09 -12.03 -9.11
N GLN A 130 -3.81 -11.78 -8.84
CA GLN A 130 -3.17 -12.20 -7.58
C GLN A 130 -3.75 -11.50 -6.35
N MET A 131 -4.03 -10.19 -6.44
CA MET A 131 -4.60 -9.43 -5.33
C MET A 131 -6.03 -9.89 -4.99
N THR A 132 -6.87 -10.06 -6.00
CA THR A 132 -8.26 -10.53 -5.83
C THR A 132 -8.31 -11.99 -5.40
N GLY A 133 -7.41 -12.84 -5.90
CA GLY A 133 -7.25 -14.22 -5.44
C GLY A 133 -6.92 -14.30 -3.94
N GLY A 134 -5.99 -13.48 -3.46
CA GLY A 134 -5.66 -13.41 -2.03
C GLY A 134 -6.81 -12.92 -1.16
N LEU A 135 -7.57 -11.91 -1.62
CA LEU A 135 -8.78 -11.46 -0.93
C LEU A 135 -9.83 -12.56 -0.84
N ARG A 136 -10.13 -13.25 -1.95
CA ARG A 136 -11.09 -14.36 -1.99
C ARG A 136 -10.68 -15.52 -1.09
N ALA A 137 -9.40 -15.89 -1.10
CA ALA A 137 -8.87 -16.92 -0.21
C ALA A 137 -9.06 -16.54 1.27
N GLY A 138 -8.70 -15.31 1.64
CA GLY A 138 -8.89 -14.81 3.00
C GLY A 138 -10.37 -14.77 3.41
N MET A 139 -11.27 -14.35 2.52
CA MET A 139 -12.72 -14.40 2.76
C MET A 139 -13.22 -15.83 3.00
N GLY A 140 -12.67 -16.81 2.28
CA GLY A 140 -12.93 -18.23 2.51
C GLY A 140 -12.54 -18.68 3.92
N TYR A 141 -11.36 -18.30 4.42
CA TYR A 141 -10.90 -18.65 5.76
C TYR A 141 -11.79 -18.12 6.89
N VAL A 142 -12.36 -16.92 6.72
CA VAL A 142 -13.24 -16.30 7.73
C VAL A 142 -14.73 -16.55 7.48
N GLY A 143 -15.08 -17.36 6.48
CA GLY A 143 -16.47 -17.68 6.15
C GLY A 143 -17.29 -16.51 5.60
N ALA A 144 -16.63 -15.46 5.09
CA ALA A 144 -17.30 -14.26 4.61
C ALA A 144 -17.79 -14.42 3.17
N LYS A 145 -19.11 -14.57 2.98
CA LYS A 145 -19.72 -14.69 1.64
C LYS A 145 -19.69 -13.39 0.82
N ASN A 146 -19.50 -12.24 1.47
CA ASN A 146 -19.43 -10.93 0.82
C ASN A 146 -18.65 -9.93 1.72
N ILE A 147 -18.41 -8.73 1.19
CA ILE A 147 -17.67 -7.66 1.88
C ILE A 147 -18.38 -7.20 3.16
N ILE A 148 -19.71 -7.17 3.18
CA ILE A 148 -20.50 -6.77 4.36
C ILE A 148 -20.26 -7.75 5.52
N THR A 149 -20.35 -9.06 5.25
CA THR A 149 -20.05 -10.11 6.22
C THR A 149 -18.59 -10.02 6.69
N LEU A 150 -17.66 -9.79 5.76
CA LEU A 150 -16.23 -9.61 6.10
C LEU A 150 -16.02 -8.46 7.09
N LYS A 151 -16.67 -7.30 6.89
CA LYS A 151 -16.57 -6.14 7.79
C LYS A 151 -17.19 -6.41 9.17
N ARG A 152 -18.34 -7.08 9.22
CA ARG A 152 -19.13 -7.22 10.46
C ARG A 152 -18.69 -8.37 11.37
N GLU A 153 -18.24 -9.47 10.79
CA GLU A 153 -18.07 -10.73 11.52
C GLU A 153 -16.61 -11.13 11.75
N SER A 154 -15.68 -10.51 11.01
CA SER A 154 -14.25 -10.82 11.15
C SER A 154 -13.71 -10.40 12.52
N LYS A 155 -12.80 -11.22 13.04
CA LYS A 155 -12.08 -10.95 14.29
C LYS A 155 -10.59 -10.93 14.04
N PHE A 156 -9.89 -10.02 14.71
CA PHE A 156 -8.45 -9.93 14.67
C PHE A 156 -7.84 -10.50 15.95
N VAL A 157 -6.64 -11.08 15.81
CA VAL A 157 -5.76 -11.40 16.93
C VAL A 157 -4.52 -10.55 16.80
N ARG A 158 -4.13 -9.89 17.89
CA ARG A 158 -2.88 -9.11 17.94
C ARG A 158 -1.71 -10.07 18.08
N ILE A 159 -0.68 -9.86 17.28
CA ILE A 159 0.55 -10.66 17.30
C ILE A 159 1.75 -9.80 17.67
N THR A 160 2.80 -10.45 18.15
CA THR A 160 4.11 -9.82 18.40
C THR A 160 4.94 -9.77 17.12
N ASN A 161 6.11 -9.14 17.19
CA ASN A 161 7.06 -9.15 16.07
C ASN A 161 7.51 -10.57 15.70
N SER A 162 7.69 -11.46 16.68
CA SER A 162 7.99 -12.87 16.41
C SER A 162 6.89 -13.55 15.60
N GLY A 163 5.61 -13.22 15.87
CA GLY A 163 4.48 -13.70 15.08
C GLY A 163 4.49 -13.19 13.63
N ILE A 164 5.01 -11.99 13.38
CA ILE A 164 5.22 -11.48 12.01
C ILE A 164 6.32 -12.28 11.31
N ILE A 165 7.44 -12.55 11.99
CA ILE A 165 8.52 -13.37 11.43
C ILE A 165 8.00 -14.77 11.10
N GLU A 166 7.22 -15.38 12.00
CA GLU A 166 6.56 -16.67 11.80
C GLU A 166 5.57 -16.65 10.62
N SER A 167 4.81 -15.56 10.45
CA SER A 167 3.82 -15.44 9.37
C SER A 167 4.43 -15.42 7.96
N HIS A 168 5.70 -15.04 7.82
CA HIS A 168 6.44 -15.07 6.56
C HIS A 168 7.20 -16.40 6.42
N PRO A 169 7.53 -16.88 5.20
CA PRO A 169 8.45 -18.00 5.03
C PRO A 169 9.74 -17.77 5.82
N HIS A 170 10.12 -18.76 6.64
CA HIS A 170 11.26 -18.73 7.53
C HIS A 170 11.91 -20.12 7.60
N GLY A 171 13.21 -20.19 7.88
CA GLY A 171 13.96 -21.45 7.94
C GLY A 171 14.24 -22.12 6.59
N VAL A 172 13.99 -21.43 5.47
CA VAL A 172 14.20 -21.94 4.10
C VAL A 172 14.75 -20.86 3.17
N SER A 173 15.41 -21.29 2.10
CA SER A 173 15.87 -20.42 1.02
C SER A 173 14.90 -20.45 -0.16
N ILE A 174 14.43 -19.28 -0.61
CA ILE A 174 13.55 -19.17 -1.77
C ILE A 174 14.37 -19.41 -3.04
N THR A 175 14.00 -20.44 -3.80
CA THR A 175 14.65 -20.79 -5.09
C THR A 175 13.92 -20.22 -6.30
N LYS A 176 12.64 -19.90 -6.15
CA LYS A 176 11.79 -19.29 -7.18
C LYS A 176 10.78 -18.35 -6.53
N GLU A 177 10.65 -17.14 -7.07
CA GLU A 177 9.66 -16.18 -6.58
C GLU A 177 8.23 -16.57 -6.98
N SER A 178 7.29 -16.31 -6.08
CA SER A 178 5.85 -16.46 -6.34
C SER A 178 5.25 -15.13 -6.80
N PRO A 179 4.25 -15.13 -7.71
CA PRO A 179 3.71 -13.91 -8.29
C PRO A 179 2.99 -12.99 -7.28
N ASN A 180 2.63 -13.51 -6.11
CA ASN A 180 1.96 -12.79 -5.03
C ASN A 180 2.86 -12.54 -3.80
N TYR A 181 4.14 -12.94 -3.85
CA TYR A 181 5.03 -12.83 -2.71
C TYR A 181 6.46 -12.48 -3.13
N SER A 182 6.84 -11.24 -2.85
CA SER A 182 8.22 -10.76 -2.91
C SER A 182 8.56 -10.12 -1.57
N ARG A 183 9.61 -10.59 -0.91
CA ARG A 183 10.19 -9.92 0.26
C ARG A 183 11.51 -9.29 -0.18
N LYS A 184 11.66 -7.99 0.05
CA LYS A 184 13.02 -7.41 0.09
C LYS A 184 13.69 -8.05 1.29
N VAL A 185 14.67 -8.92 1.05
CA VAL A 185 15.61 -9.31 2.10
C VAL A 185 16.23 -7.99 2.55
N VAL A 186 15.92 -7.59 3.78
CA VAL A 186 16.69 -6.54 4.44
C VAL A 186 17.92 -7.29 4.92
N GLU A 187 19.04 -7.08 4.22
CA GLU A 187 20.36 -7.43 4.75
C GLU A 187 20.64 -6.62 6.02
#